data_AF-A0A396HDD3-F1
#
_entry.id   AF-A0A396HDD3-F1
#
_cell.length_a   1.000
_cell.length_b   1.000
_cell.length_c   1.000
_cell.angle_alpha   90.00
_cell.angle_beta   90.00
_cell.angle_gamma   90.00
#
_symmetry.space_group_name_H-M   'P 1'
#
loop_
_entity.id
_entity.type
_entity.pdbx_description
1 polymer ?
#
loop_
_entity_poly.entity_id
_entity_poly.type
_entity_poly.pdbx_seq_one_letter_code
_entity_poly.pdbx_strand_id
1 'polypeptide(L)'
;MVHYGKLTPPIYNLSNIPKNVPIFISYGGRDALSDVADVKRLLNEHFRNHDTGKLSVQFIDNYAHLDYVMAANANEIVYKNVTSFFQRQW
;
A
#
# COMPACT_ATOMS: atom_id res chain seq x y z
N MET A 1 -11.31 29.14 5.09
CA MET A 1 -9.97 29.65 5.44
C MET A 1 -9.39 29.06 6.73
N VAL A 2 -10.23 28.63 7.69
CA VAL A 2 -9.81 28.27 9.06
C VAL A 2 -8.92 27.00 9.16
N HIS A 3 -9.06 26.01 8.28
CA HIS A 3 -8.29 24.75 8.42
C HIS A 3 -6.91 24.76 7.75
N TYR A 4 -6.74 25.44 6.61
CA TYR A 4 -5.49 25.37 5.82
C TYR A 4 -4.86 26.72 5.48
N GLY A 5 -5.48 27.83 5.89
CA GLY A 5 -5.04 29.19 5.51
C GLY A 5 -5.14 29.48 3.99
N LYS A 6 -5.70 28.56 3.21
CA LYS A 6 -5.88 28.64 1.75
C LYS A 6 -7.33 28.34 1.36
N LEU A 7 -7.73 28.79 0.17
CA LEU A 7 -9.05 28.49 -0.41
C LEU A 7 -9.17 27.02 -0.86
N THR A 8 -8.08 26.46 -1.37
CA THR A 8 -7.99 25.07 -1.81
C THR A 8 -7.20 24.24 -0.79
N PRO A 9 -7.68 23.03 -0.42
CA PRO A 9 -6.90 22.10 0.38
C PRO A 9 -5.54 21.78 -0.27
N PRO A 10 -4.46 21.65 0.51
CA PRO A 10 -3.16 21.27 -0.04
C PRO A 10 -3.21 19.83 -0.57
N ILE A 11 -2.46 19.56 -1.65
CA ILE A 11 -2.29 18.21 -2.20
C ILE A 11 -1.26 17.44 -1.37
N TYR A 12 -1.53 16.17 -1.08
CA TYR A 12 -0.54 15.26 -0.51
C TYR A 12 0.48 14.85 -1.59
N ASN A 13 1.70 15.36 -1.48
CA ASN A 13 2.79 14.98 -2.36
C ASN A 13 3.45 13.69 -1.85
N LEU A 14 3.11 12.55 -2.46
CA LEU A 14 3.64 11.24 -2.04
C LEU A 14 5.15 11.09 -2.29
N SER A 15 5.77 11.93 -3.13
CA SER A 15 7.23 12.01 -3.29
C SER A 15 7.94 12.44 -2.01
N ASN A 16 7.22 12.96 -1.01
CA ASN A 16 7.76 13.30 0.30
C ASN A 16 7.95 12.06 1.21
N ILE A 17 7.42 10.88 0.83
CA ILE A 17 7.71 9.63 1.52
C ILE A 17 9.18 9.26 1.23
N PRO A 18 10.05 9.11 2.24
CA PRO A 18 11.45 8.80 2.00
C PRO A 18 11.61 7.42 1.33
N LYS A 19 12.45 7.36 0.28
CA LYS A 19 12.69 6.15 -0.52
C LYS A 19 13.23 4.96 0.27
N ASN A 20 13.82 5.24 1.42
CA ASN A 20 14.44 4.26 2.32
C ASN A 20 13.51 3.77 3.44
N VAL A 21 12.26 4.25 3.51
CA VAL A 21 11.26 3.71 4.43
C VAL A 21 10.81 2.35 3.90
N PRO A 22 10.91 1.25 4.67
CA PRO A 22 10.35 -0.03 4.27
C PRO A 22 8.84 0.05 4.14
N ILE A 23 8.29 -0.42 3.02
CA ILE A 23 6.86 -0.42 2.71
C ILE A 23 6.43 -1.80 2.22
N PHE A 24 5.34 -2.29 2.80
CA PHE A 24 4.61 -3.47 2.32
C PHE A 24 3.24 -3.03 1.79
N ILE A 25 2.96 -3.32 0.52
CA ILE A 25 1.65 -3.08 -0.12
C ILE A 25 1.05 -4.42 -0.48
N SER A 26 -0.14 -4.73 0.05
CA SER A 26 -0.95 -5.87 -0.38
C SER A 26 -2.25 -5.36 -0.97
N TYR A 27 -2.63 -5.84 -2.16
CA TYR A 27 -3.84 -5.39 -2.87
C TYR A 27 -4.51 -6.52 -3.65
N GLY A 28 -5.81 -6.38 -3.89
CA GLY A 28 -6.69 -7.48 -4.23
C GLY A 28 -7.39 -7.28 -5.57
N GLY A 29 -7.59 -8.35 -6.33
CA GLY A 29 -8.23 -8.26 -7.65
C GLY A 29 -9.74 -8.02 -7.60
N ARG A 30 -10.36 -8.24 -6.43
CA ARG A 30 -11.79 -8.01 -6.17
C ARG A 30 -12.04 -6.81 -5.25
N ASP A 31 -11.01 -6.03 -4.94
CA ASP A 31 -11.15 -4.85 -4.08
C ASP A 31 -11.84 -3.72 -4.86
N ALA A 32 -13.02 -3.32 -4.37
CA ALA A 32 -13.83 -2.27 -4.98
C ALA A 32 -13.49 -0.86 -4.48
N LEU A 33 -12.70 -0.71 -3.40
CA LEU A 33 -12.30 0.58 -2.85
C LEU A 33 -10.85 0.91 -3.19
N SER A 34 -9.96 -0.08 -3.08
CA SER A 34 -8.55 0.01 -3.49
C SER A 34 -8.33 -0.79 -4.77
N ASP A 35 -8.99 -0.38 -5.86
CA ASP A 35 -9.00 -1.16 -7.09
C ASP A 35 -7.62 -1.28 -7.75
N VAL A 36 -7.50 -2.27 -8.63
CA VAL A 36 -6.23 -2.63 -9.29
C VAL A 36 -5.64 -1.47 -10.09
N ALA A 37 -6.46 -0.64 -10.75
CA ALA A 37 -5.96 0.47 -11.56
C ALA A 37 -5.33 1.55 -10.68
N ASP A 38 -5.99 1.92 -9.58
CA ASP A 38 -5.47 2.92 -8.66
C ASP A 38 -4.21 2.46 -7.93
N VAL A 39 -4.13 1.20 -7.49
CA VAL A 39 -2.90 0.68 -6.87
C VAL A 39 -1.76 0.59 -7.88
N LYS A 40 -2.03 0.19 -9.13
CA LYS A 40 -1.00 0.21 -10.19
C LYS A 40 -0.50 1.62 -10.46
N ARG A 41 -1.39 2.61 -10.49
CA ARG A 41 -1.02 4.02 -10.64
C ARG A 41 -0.13 4.49 -9.48
N LEU A 42 -0.53 4.19 -8.24
CA LEU A 42 0.25 4.48 -7.04
C LEU A 42 1.68 3.91 -7.13
N LEU A 43 1.81 2.64 -7.51
CA LEU A 43 3.10 1.98 -7.64
C LEU A 43 3.97 2.58 -8.76
N ASN A 44 3.37 2.84 -9.93
CA ASN A 44 4.10 3.30 -11.11
C ASN A 44 4.50 4.78 -11.05
N GLU A 45 3.67 5.63 -10.44
CA GLU A 45 3.89 7.07 -10.40
C GLU A 45 4.65 7.50 -9.15
N HIS A 46 4.37 6.89 -8.00
CA HIS A 46 4.92 7.37 -6.71
C HIS A 46 5.99 6.46 -6.12
N PHE A 47 5.91 5.14 -6.33
CA PHE A 47 6.86 4.18 -5.75
C PHE A 47 7.84 3.55 -6.74
N ARG A 48 7.81 3.95 -8.02
CA ARG A 48 8.73 3.43 -9.06
C ARG A 48 10.20 3.56 -8.70
N ASN A 49 10.57 4.64 -8.00
CA ASN A 49 11.94 4.95 -7.63
C ASN A 49 12.22 4.70 -6.13
N HIS A 50 11.36 3.93 -5.45
CA HIS A 50 11.57 3.49 -4.08
C HIS A 50 12.70 2.46 -4.01
N ASP A 51 13.39 2.35 -2.87
CA ASP A 51 14.50 1.40 -2.77
C ASP A 51 13.99 -0.03 -2.98
N THR A 52 14.56 -0.75 -3.95
CA THR A 52 14.05 -2.05 -4.43
C THR A 52 14.05 -3.13 -3.33
N GLY A 53 14.98 -3.05 -2.37
CA GLY A 53 15.01 -3.94 -1.21
C GLY A 53 14.02 -3.58 -0.10
N LYS A 54 13.37 -2.41 -0.19
CA LYS A 54 12.51 -1.85 0.86
C LYS A 54 11.04 -1.74 0.45
N LEU A 55 10.71 -1.89 -0.83
CA LEU A 55 9.34 -2.04 -1.29
C LEU A 55 9.00 -3.53 -1.51
N SER A 56 7.92 -3.99 -0.89
CA SER A 56 7.39 -5.34 -1.12
C SER A 56 5.92 -5.26 -1.50
N VAL A 57 5.56 -5.93 -2.59
CA VAL A 57 4.22 -5.87 -3.15
C VAL A 57 3.65 -7.28 -3.25
N GLN A 58 2.44 -7.46 -2.72
CA GLN A 58 1.66 -8.69 -2.82
C GLN A 58 0.35 -8.39 -3.56
N PHE A 59 0.05 -9.19 -4.59
CA PHE A 59 -1.24 -9.15 -5.26
C PHE A 59 -2.02 -10.45 -4.98
N ILE A 60 -3.31 -10.34 -4.65
CA ILE A 60 -4.16 -11.50 -4.36
C ILE A 60 -5.45 -11.38 -5.18
N ASP A 61 -5.53 -12.12 -6.30
CA ASP A 61 -6.58 -11.95 -7.31
C ASP A 61 -8.01 -12.02 -6.76
N ASN A 62 -8.28 -12.91 -5.79
CA ASN A 62 -9.63 -13.12 -5.25
C ASN A 62 -9.92 -12.37 -3.93
N TYR A 63 -9.06 -11.44 -3.50
CA TYR A 63 -9.32 -10.64 -2.30
C TYR A 63 -10.12 -9.37 -2.62
N ALA A 64 -11.18 -9.16 -1.86
CA ALA A 64 -11.93 -7.91 -1.75
C ALA A 64 -11.46 -7.09 -0.53
N HIS A 65 -12.00 -5.88 -0.39
CA HIS A 65 -11.49 -4.90 0.57
C HIS A 65 -11.45 -5.38 2.03
N LEU A 66 -12.47 -6.12 2.47
CA LEU A 66 -12.56 -6.58 3.85
C LEU A 66 -11.79 -7.88 4.11
N ASP A 67 -11.35 -8.59 3.08
CA ASP A 67 -10.67 -9.88 3.22
C ASP A 67 -9.31 -9.75 3.91
N TYR A 68 -8.68 -8.58 3.84
CA TYR A 68 -7.46 -8.27 4.58
C TYR A 68 -7.61 -8.34 6.11
N VAL A 69 -8.84 -8.26 6.61
CA VAL A 69 -9.15 -8.30 8.06
C VAL A 69 -10.05 -9.49 8.41
N MET A 70 -11.00 -9.82 7.54
CA MET A 70 -12.11 -10.74 7.84
C MET A 70 -12.03 -12.10 7.14
N ALA A 71 -11.16 -12.28 6.14
CA ALA A 71 -11.10 -13.57 5.46
C ALA A 71 -10.54 -14.65 6.39
N ALA A 72 -11.16 -15.84 6.36
CA ALA A 72 -10.75 -16.97 7.20
C ALA A 72 -9.28 -17.40 6.97
N ASN A 73 -8.74 -17.11 5.79
CA ASN A 73 -7.36 -17.41 5.38
C ASN A 73 -6.43 -16.18 5.42
N ALA A 74 -6.86 -15.04 5.98
CA ALA A 74 -6.05 -13.83 6.08
C ALA A 74 -4.75 -14.05 6.88
N ASN A 75 -4.78 -14.92 7.89
CA ASN A 75 -3.61 -15.30 8.67
C ASN A 75 -2.52 -15.98 7.81
N GLU A 76 -2.93 -16.81 6.86
CA GLU A 76 -2.03 -17.57 5.99
C GLU A 76 -1.51 -16.73 4.83
N ILE A 77 -2.40 -15.96 4.18
CA ILE A 77 -2.07 -15.25 2.95
C ILE A 77 -1.48 -13.86 3.24
N VAL A 78 -2.02 -13.13 4.22
CA VAL A 78 -1.63 -11.73 4.49
C VAL A 78 -0.72 -11.65 5.72
N TYR A 79 -1.18 -12.10 6.89
CA TYR A 79 -0.48 -11.82 8.15
C TYR A 79 0.89 -12.49 8.22
N LYS A 80 1.02 -13.71 7.70
CA LYS A 80 2.33 -14.37 7.58
C LYS A 80 3.34 -13.52 6.81
N ASN A 81 2.94 -12.92 5.69
CA ASN A 81 3.81 -12.06 4.88
C ASN A 81 4.12 -10.73 5.60
N VAL A 82 3.16 -10.16 6.32
CA VAL A 82 3.38 -8.98 7.17
C VAL A 82 4.40 -9.29 8.27
N THR A 83 4.27 -10.41 8.99
CA THR A 83 5.23 -10.81 10.01
C THR A 83 6.62 -11.05 9.41
N SER A 84 6.72 -11.75 8.27
CA SER A 84 7.99 -11.93 7.57
C SER A 84 8.60 -10.62 7.11
N PHE A 85 7.80 -9.65 6.65
CA PHE A 85 8.27 -8.31 6.30
C PHE A 85 8.93 -7.58 7.48
N PHE A 86 8.33 -7.65 8.67
CA PHE A 86 8.87 -7.03 9.89
C PHE A 86 10.10 -7.74 10.46
N GLN A 87 10.29 -9.03 10.16
CA GLN A 87 11.48 -9.78 10.60
C GLN A 87 12.74 -9.47 9.78
N ARG A 88 12.59 -8.86 8.60
CA ARG A 88 13.72 -8.50 7.75
C ARG A 88 14.58 -7.43 8.45
N GLN A 89 15.89 -7.58 8.31
CA GLN A 89 16.86 -6.59 8.75
C GLN A 89 17.04 -5.60 7.60
N TRP A 90 16.25 -4.52 7.60
CA TRP A 90 16.27 -3.43 6.62
C TRP A 90 16.65 -2.09 7.24
#